data_AF-A0AA96MEH0-F1
#
_entry.id   AF-A0AA96MEH0-F1
#
_cell.length_a   1.000
_cell.length_b   1.000
_cell.length_c   1.000
_cell.angle_alpha   90.00
_cell.angle_beta   90.00
_cell.angle_gamma   90.00
#
_symmetry.space_group_name_H-M   'P 1'
#
loop_
_entity.id
_entity.type
_entity.pdbx_description
1 polymer ?
#
loop_
_entity_poly.entity_id
_entity_poly.type
_entity_poly.pdbx_seq_one_letter_code
_entity_poly.pdbx_strand_id
1 'polypeptide(L)'
;MHADNGTAPDATRFLIFLRLLGSLIIIVFLQAIITLFAGFISALIIMFSSGYFWGDLAHVYPPDKLVRISLSYLLAGGLFALPWLGVWWMLYGLSEDRRIRFFPLLMLFAYLTFVVLFLQVNPAYNPDAMIPTSAGESTFLVCLGMSGVVLFPFYSAGVYHFVLKPAARPRKRYRFLLLCLLFAVIGLALLPLLWQLAPQLYPGLLDFPDL
;
A
#
# COMPACT_ATOMS: atom_id res chain seq x y z
N MET A 1 37.82 45.19 -21.86
CA MET A 1 37.02 45.16 -20.62
C MET A 1 35.60 44.74 -20.97
N HIS A 2 35.28 43.45 -20.79
CA HIS A 2 33.89 42.97 -20.74
C HIS A 2 33.71 42.35 -19.37
N ALA A 3 32.79 42.94 -18.61
CA ALA A 3 32.47 42.57 -17.25
C ALA A 3 31.62 41.29 -17.22
N ASP A 4 31.83 40.54 -16.14
CA ASP A 4 31.11 39.35 -15.71
C ASP A 4 29.60 39.45 -15.86
N ASN A 5 28.99 38.42 -16.46
CA ASN A 5 27.60 38.03 -16.21
C ASN A 5 27.59 36.61 -15.65
N GLY A 6 28.15 36.48 -14.45
CA GLY A 6 27.89 35.33 -13.58
C GLY A 6 26.42 35.36 -13.18
N THR A 7 25.61 34.51 -13.79
CA THR A 7 24.20 34.30 -13.43
C THR A 7 24.12 33.77 -12.00
N ALA A 8 23.83 34.66 -11.05
CA ALA A 8 23.58 34.26 -9.66
C ALA A 8 22.44 33.23 -9.61
N PRO A 9 22.58 32.13 -8.85
CA PRO A 9 21.52 31.14 -8.73
C PRO A 9 20.29 31.78 -8.08
N ASP A 10 19.16 31.67 -8.77
CA ASP A 10 17.88 32.28 -8.42
C ASP A 10 17.40 31.75 -7.04
N ALA A 11 17.65 32.52 -5.98
CA ALA A 11 17.43 32.12 -4.59
C ALA A 11 15.97 31.71 -4.30
N THR A 12 15.03 32.24 -5.08
CA THR A 12 13.61 31.88 -5.03
C THR A 12 13.37 30.44 -5.48
N ARG A 13 14.05 29.99 -6.55
CA ARG A 13 13.99 28.60 -7.02
C ARG A 13 14.61 27.65 -6.00
N PHE A 14 15.74 28.04 -5.41
CA PHE A 14 16.41 27.25 -4.38
C PHE A 14 15.51 27.01 -3.16
N LEU A 15 14.82 28.05 -2.66
CA LEU A 15 13.88 27.92 -1.54
C LEU A 15 12.66 27.04 -1.88
N ILE A 16 12.15 27.13 -3.11
CA ILE A 16 11.06 26.27 -3.58
C ILE A 16 11.51 24.81 -3.61
N PHE A 17 12.70 24.53 -4.16
CA PHE A 17 13.28 23.19 -4.18
C PHE A 17 13.53 22.65 -2.76
N LEU A 18 14.04 23.48 -1.85
CA LEU A 18 14.28 23.10 -0.46
C LEU A 18 12.97 22.73 0.26
N ARG A 19 11.92 23.53 0.06
CA ARG A 19 10.58 23.25 0.62
C ARG A 19 9.99 21.97 0.05
N LEU A 20 10.19 21.71 -1.23
CA LEU A 20 9.77 20.47 -1.89
C LEU A 20 10.52 19.26 -1.34
N LEU A 21 11.84 19.35 -1.21
CA LEU A 21 12.68 18.31 -0.63
C LEU A 21 12.22 18.01 0.81
N GLY A 22 11.96 19.05 1.62
CA GLY A 22 11.42 18.89 2.97
C GLY A 22 10.06 18.17 2.98
N SER A 23 9.14 18.55 2.08
CA SER A 23 7.84 17.86 1.98
C SER A 23 7.98 16.40 1.54
N LEU A 24 8.92 16.10 0.64
CA LEU A 24 9.21 14.75 0.17
C LEU A 24 9.78 13.88 1.29
N ILE A 25 10.76 14.40 2.05
CA ILE A 25 11.36 13.69 3.19
C ILE A 25 10.29 13.37 4.24
N ILE A 26 9.41 14.33 4.56
CA ILE A 26 8.32 14.12 5.51
C ILE A 26 7.37 13.03 5.00
N ILE A 27 7.03 13.02 3.72
CA ILE A 27 6.14 12.02 3.14
C ILE A 27 6.78 10.63 3.17
N VAL A 28 8.06 10.51 2.80
CA VAL A 28 8.80 9.24 2.86
C VAL A 28 8.89 8.72 4.30
N PHE A 29 9.18 9.61 5.26
CA PHE A 29 9.26 9.25 6.68
C PHE A 29 7.90 8.82 7.24
N LEU A 30 6.85 9.61 6.97
CA LEU A 30 5.48 9.29 7.38
C LEU A 30 5.01 7.99 6.74
N GLN A 31 5.37 7.75 5.48
CA GLN A 31 5.09 6.50 4.79
C GLN A 31 5.77 5.31 5.46
N ALA A 32 7.05 5.43 5.81
CA ALA A 32 7.76 4.35 6.49
C ALA A 32 7.03 4.00 7.80
N ILE A 33 6.61 5.01 8.58
CA ILE A 33 5.84 4.82 9.81
C ILE A 33 4.48 4.17 9.53
N ILE A 34 3.70 4.69 8.58
CA ILE A 34 2.36 4.17 8.24
C ILE A 34 2.46 2.73 7.76
N THR A 35 3.45 2.41 6.92
CA THR A 35 3.64 1.08 6.34
C THR A 35 4.07 0.09 7.43
N LEU A 36 4.97 0.50 8.32
CA LEU A 36 5.45 -0.32 9.44
C LEU A 36 4.32 -0.56 10.46
N PHE A 37 3.52 0.46 10.77
CA PHE A 37 2.37 0.34 11.66
C PHE A 37 1.23 -0.51 11.04
N ALA A 38 0.93 -0.32 9.75
CA ALA A 38 -0.05 -1.13 9.03
C ALA A 38 0.41 -2.60 8.90
N GLY A 39 1.69 -2.83 8.64
CA GLY A 39 2.30 -4.16 8.65
C GLY A 39 2.21 -4.82 10.02
N PHE A 40 2.53 -4.08 11.09
CA PHE A 40 2.42 -4.56 12.47
C PHE A 40 0.98 -4.92 12.86
N ILE A 41 0.00 -4.07 12.52
CA ILE A 41 -1.42 -4.36 12.77
C ILE A 41 -1.88 -5.57 11.95
N SER A 42 -1.47 -5.69 10.69
CA SER A 42 -1.82 -6.82 9.84
C SER A 42 -1.25 -8.12 10.40
N ALA A 43 0.02 -8.12 10.85
CA ALA A 43 0.63 -9.24 11.53
C ALA A 43 -0.10 -9.60 12.83
N LEU A 44 -0.50 -8.61 13.64
CA LEU A 44 -1.32 -8.86 14.83
C LEU A 44 -2.67 -9.50 14.50
N ILE A 45 -3.39 -8.99 13.51
CA ILE A 45 -4.69 -9.54 13.07
C ILE A 45 -4.53 -10.99 12.61
N ILE A 46 -3.46 -11.29 11.88
CA ILE A 46 -3.15 -12.65 11.40
C ILE A 46 -2.78 -13.57 12.57
N MET A 47 -2.00 -13.10 13.54
CA MET A 47 -1.63 -13.85 14.74
C MET A 47 -2.85 -14.27 15.59
N PHE A 48 -3.89 -13.43 15.64
CA PHE A 48 -5.17 -13.78 16.29
C PHE A 48 -6.12 -14.57 15.37
N SER A 49 -5.78 -14.74 14.09
CA SER A 49 -6.48 -15.53 13.06
C SER A 49 -5.89 -16.94 12.91
N SER A 50 -5.05 -17.37 13.85
CA SER A 50 -4.16 -18.54 13.78
C SER A 50 -4.83 -19.92 13.67
N GLY A 51 -6.16 -20.03 13.61
CA GLY A 51 -6.85 -21.31 13.41
C GLY A 51 -7.26 -21.62 11.96
N TYR A 52 -7.07 -20.69 11.01
CA TYR A 52 -7.75 -20.78 9.69
C TYR A 52 -6.86 -21.19 8.52
N PHE A 53 -5.55 -20.93 8.61
CA PHE A 53 -4.56 -21.28 7.58
C PHE A 53 -4.02 -22.71 7.71
N TRP A 54 -4.37 -23.42 8.78
CA TRP A 54 -3.93 -24.79 9.07
C TRP A 54 -4.82 -25.83 8.36
N GLY A 55 -4.17 -26.82 7.74
CA GLY A 55 -4.79 -28.02 7.17
C GLY A 55 -4.41 -28.33 5.72
N ASP A 56 -4.21 -29.64 5.47
CA ASP A 56 -3.68 -30.38 4.31
C ASP A 56 -4.11 -30.01 2.86
N LEU A 57 -4.86 -28.93 2.61
CA LEU A 57 -5.35 -28.58 1.26
C LEU A 57 -5.37 -27.06 1.01
N ALA A 58 -4.19 -26.47 0.83
CA ALA A 58 -4.03 -25.09 0.34
C ALA A 58 -4.61 -24.86 -1.09
N HIS A 59 -5.07 -25.92 -1.76
CA HIS A 59 -5.64 -25.88 -3.11
C HIS A 59 -7.18 -25.86 -3.15
N VAL A 60 -7.86 -26.23 -2.06
CA VAL A 60 -9.33 -26.28 -2.01
C VAL A 60 -9.81 -25.81 -0.64
N TYR A 61 -9.85 -24.49 -0.44
CA TYR A 61 -10.47 -23.94 0.77
C TYR A 61 -11.99 -24.13 0.71
N PRO A 62 -12.63 -24.69 1.76
CA PRO A 62 -14.08 -24.75 1.84
C PRO A 62 -14.68 -23.33 1.89
N PRO A 63 -15.93 -23.14 1.42
CA PRO A 63 -16.50 -21.82 1.15
C PRO A 63 -16.58 -20.91 2.39
N ASP A 64 -16.74 -21.49 3.58
CA ASP A 64 -16.72 -20.78 4.86
C ASP A 64 -15.32 -20.24 5.21
N LYS A 65 -14.26 -20.98 4.91
CA LYS A 65 -12.86 -20.52 5.07
C LYS A 65 -12.53 -19.42 4.04
N LEU A 66 -12.99 -19.55 2.80
CA LEU A 66 -12.80 -18.54 1.75
C LEU A 66 -13.43 -17.18 2.11
N VAL A 67 -14.63 -17.18 2.70
CA VAL A 67 -15.30 -15.96 3.16
C VAL A 67 -14.49 -15.26 4.26
N ARG A 68 -13.92 -16.04 5.20
CA ARG A 68 -13.09 -15.48 6.29
C ARG A 68 -11.76 -14.94 5.79
N ILE A 69 -11.07 -15.64 4.90
CA ILE A 69 -9.83 -15.16 4.25
C ILE A 69 -10.10 -13.87 3.47
N SER A 70 -11.22 -13.82 2.74
CA SER A 70 -11.67 -12.63 2.02
C SER A 70 -11.93 -11.46 2.96
N LEU A 71 -12.55 -11.70 4.11
CA LEU A 71 -12.80 -10.66 5.11
C LEU A 71 -11.49 -10.12 5.70
N SER A 72 -10.56 -10.99 6.09
CA SER A 72 -9.24 -10.61 6.60
C SER A 72 -8.46 -9.81 5.56
N TYR A 73 -8.53 -10.22 4.30
CA TYR A 73 -7.91 -9.51 3.18
C TYR A 73 -8.48 -8.10 2.98
N LEU A 74 -9.81 -7.96 3.04
CA LEU A 74 -10.49 -6.67 2.95
C LEU A 74 -10.18 -5.77 4.15
N LEU A 75 -10.14 -6.32 5.37
CA LEU A 75 -9.81 -5.56 6.57
C LEU A 75 -8.38 -5.05 6.53
N ALA A 76 -7.41 -5.89 6.16
CA ALA A 76 -6.01 -5.50 5.98
C ALA A 76 -5.87 -4.41 4.91
N GLY A 77 -6.52 -4.60 3.75
CA GLY A 77 -6.54 -3.60 2.67
C GLY A 77 -7.20 -2.28 3.10
N GLY A 78 -8.28 -2.33 3.87
CA GLY A 78 -8.96 -1.16 4.42
C GLY A 78 -8.11 -0.38 5.42
N LEU A 79 -7.45 -1.10 6.35
CA LEU A 79 -6.52 -0.52 7.32
C LEU A 79 -5.31 0.13 6.63
N PHE A 80 -4.86 -0.44 5.52
CA PHE A 80 -3.81 0.17 4.70
C PHE A 80 -4.29 1.43 3.96
N ALA A 81 -5.51 1.41 3.40
CA ALA A 81 -6.02 2.51 2.58
C ALA A 81 -6.40 3.77 3.39
N LEU A 82 -6.89 3.62 4.62
CA LEU A 82 -7.40 4.73 5.44
C LEU A 82 -6.35 5.78 5.82
N PRO A 83 -5.13 5.43 6.28
CA PRO A 83 -4.07 6.41 6.53
C PRO A 83 -3.72 7.23 5.28
N TRP A 84 -3.65 6.59 4.11
CA TRP A 84 -3.36 7.27 2.85
C TRP A 84 -4.45 8.25 2.45
N LEU A 85 -5.72 7.91 2.68
CA LEU A 85 -6.82 8.87 2.53
C LEU A 85 -6.60 10.12 3.39
N GLY A 86 -6.21 9.93 4.66
CA GLY A 86 -5.91 11.02 5.59
C GLY A 86 -4.78 11.93 5.08
N VAL A 87 -3.70 11.34 4.56
CA VAL A 87 -2.57 12.07 3.96
C VAL A 87 -3.03 12.89 2.76
N TRP A 88 -3.74 12.27 1.81
CA TRP A 88 -4.23 12.98 0.62
C TRP A 88 -5.24 14.08 0.98
N TRP A 89 -6.07 13.85 1.99
CA TRP A 89 -7.03 14.83 2.49
C TRP A 89 -6.35 16.05 3.13
N MET A 90 -5.34 15.82 3.96
CA MET A 90 -4.57 16.89 4.60
C MET A 90 -3.83 17.73 3.55
N LEU A 91 -3.16 17.09 2.60
CA LEU A 91 -2.48 17.77 1.49
C LEU A 91 -3.45 18.58 0.61
N TYR A 92 -4.65 18.06 0.38
CA TYR A 92 -5.70 18.78 -0.33
C TYR A 92 -6.17 20.02 0.46
N GLY A 93 -6.38 19.89 1.77
CA GLY A 93 -6.79 20.99 2.65
C GLY A 93 -5.74 22.10 2.79
N LEU A 94 -4.45 21.75 2.67
CA LEU A 94 -3.34 22.70 2.70
C LEU A 94 -3.06 23.37 1.34
N SER A 95 -3.71 22.94 0.27
CA SER A 95 -3.49 23.50 -1.07
C SER A 95 -4.40 24.71 -1.35
N GLU A 96 -3.81 25.88 -1.62
CA GLU A 96 -4.54 27.14 -1.90
C GLU A 96 -5.48 27.00 -3.11
N ASP A 97 -5.05 26.30 -4.17
CA ASP A 97 -5.80 26.12 -5.42
C ASP A 97 -6.73 24.89 -5.43
N ARG A 98 -6.93 24.21 -4.27
CA ARG A 98 -7.63 22.90 -4.19
C ARG A 98 -7.05 21.84 -5.15
N ARG A 99 -5.79 22.01 -5.55
CA ARG A 99 -5.01 21.10 -6.40
C ARG A 99 -3.65 20.89 -5.75
N ILE A 100 -3.28 19.63 -5.60
CA ILE A 100 -1.96 19.26 -5.10
C ILE A 100 -1.01 19.42 -6.30
N ARG A 101 -0.29 20.56 -6.38
CA ARG A 101 0.56 20.94 -7.53
C ARG A 101 1.51 19.83 -8.01
N PHE A 102 2.00 19.01 -7.08
CA PHE A 102 2.94 17.93 -7.36
C PHE A 102 2.41 16.55 -6.99
N PHE A 103 1.08 16.35 -7.05
CA PHE A 103 0.44 15.06 -6.79
C PHE A 103 1.13 13.86 -7.47
N PRO A 104 1.43 13.87 -8.78
CA PRO A 104 2.05 12.71 -9.43
C PRO A 104 3.46 12.43 -8.90
N LEU A 105 4.22 13.46 -8.53
CA LEU A 105 5.57 13.31 -7.97
C LEU A 105 5.49 12.71 -6.56
N LEU A 106 4.59 13.22 -5.72
CA LEU A 106 4.35 12.69 -4.36
C LEU A 106 3.87 11.24 -4.41
N MET A 107 2.96 10.93 -5.35
CA MET A 107 2.48 9.57 -5.58
C MET A 107 3.59 8.66 -6.09
N LEU A 108 4.47 9.13 -6.98
CA LEU A 108 5.60 8.35 -7.48
C LEU A 108 6.59 8.02 -6.35
N PHE A 109 6.98 9.00 -5.53
CA PHE A 109 7.86 8.75 -4.38
C PHE A 109 7.22 7.82 -3.35
N ALA A 110 5.91 7.99 -3.13
CA ALA A 110 5.16 7.07 -2.29
C ALA A 110 5.18 5.65 -2.86
N TYR A 111 4.91 5.51 -4.14
CA TYR A 111 4.92 4.22 -4.82
C TYR A 111 6.30 3.56 -4.80
N LEU A 112 7.36 4.30 -5.13
CA LEU A 112 8.73 3.79 -5.14
C LEU A 112 9.17 3.28 -3.78
N THR A 113 8.94 4.05 -2.71
CA THR A 113 9.24 3.60 -1.35
C THR A 113 8.51 2.31 -1.01
N PHE A 114 7.23 2.20 -1.43
CA PHE A 114 6.43 1.00 -1.19
C PHE A 114 6.95 -0.22 -1.97
N VAL A 115 7.32 -0.03 -3.23
CA VAL A 115 7.95 -1.07 -4.07
C VAL A 115 9.27 -1.51 -3.47
N VAL A 116 10.12 -0.59 -3.01
CA VAL A 116 11.41 -0.92 -2.38
C VAL A 116 11.21 -1.74 -1.10
N LEU A 117 10.27 -1.35 -0.23
CA LEU A 117 9.95 -2.10 0.97
C LEU A 117 9.42 -3.50 0.63
N PHE A 118 8.57 -3.62 -0.39
CA PHE A 118 8.05 -4.91 -0.85
C PHE A 118 9.15 -5.81 -1.42
N LEU A 119 10.08 -5.27 -2.22
CA LEU A 119 11.21 -6.02 -2.77
C LEU A 119 12.21 -6.51 -1.71
N GLN A 120 12.25 -5.86 -0.54
CA GLN A 120 13.07 -6.30 0.59
C GLN A 120 12.44 -7.47 1.36
N VAL A 121 11.16 -7.78 1.13
CA VAL A 121 10.52 -8.95 1.72
C VAL A 121 11.11 -10.19 1.05
N ASN A 122 11.85 -10.99 1.80
CA ASN A 122 12.32 -12.30 1.38
C ASN A 122 11.68 -13.38 2.27
N PRO A 123 10.50 -13.90 1.88
CA PRO A 123 9.82 -14.94 2.63
C PRO A 123 10.56 -16.26 2.39
N ALA A 124 11.56 -16.53 3.24
CA ALA A 124 12.29 -17.79 3.26
C ALA A 124 11.99 -18.51 4.58
N TYR A 125 11.70 -19.80 4.51
CA TYR A 125 11.51 -20.62 5.71
C TYR A 125 12.85 -20.74 6.45
N ASN A 126 12.89 -20.27 7.69
CA ASN A 126 14.04 -20.44 8.56
C ASN A 126 13.69 -21.43 9.69
N PRO A 127 14.10 -22.71 9.58
CA PRO A 127 13.79 -23.73 10.59
C PRO A 127 14.39 -23.39 11.96
N ASP A 128 15.48 -22.63 12.01
CA ASP A 128 16.14 -22.24 13.26
C ASP A 128 15.37 -21.14 14.02
N ALA A 129 14.46 -20.43 13.34
CA ALA A 129 13.68 -19.35 13.94
C ALA A 129 12.51 -19.85 14.81
N MET A 130 12.14 -21.14 14.73
CA MET A 130 11.02 -21.76 15.48
C MET A 130 9.71 -20.95 15.47
N ILE A 131 9.46 -20.15 14.43
CA ILE A 131 8.20 -19.42 14.26
C ILE A 131 7.23 -20.37 13.54
N PRO A 132 6.11 -20.78 14.16
CA PRO A 132 5.12 -21.62 13.50
C PRO A 132 4.38 -20.78 12.45
N THR A 133 4.91 -20.75 11.23
CA THR A 133 4.29 -20.06 10.09
C THR A 133 3.99 -21.08 8.99
N SER A 134 2.74 -21.14 8.53
CA SER A 134 2.31 -22.03 7.46
C SER A 134 2.63 -21.46 6.07
N ALA A 135 2.73 -22.33 5.06
CA ALA A 135 2.88 -21.90 3.66
C ALA A 135 1.72 -21.00 3.20
N GLY A 136 0.50 -21.29 3.65
CA GLY A 136 -0.69 -20.49 3.34
C GLY A 136 -0.66 -19.08 3.93
N GLU A 137 -0.21 -18.94 5.18
CA GLU A 137 -0.08 -17.64 5.84
C GLU A 137 0.99 -16.76 5.18
N SER A 138 2.15 -17.34 4.87
CA SER A 138 3.24 -16.63 4.18
C SER A 138 2.83 -16.21 2.78
N THR A 139 2.16 -17.09 2.03
CA THR A 139 1.65 -16.77 0.68
C THR A 139 0.60 -15.68 0.74
N PHE A 140 -0.30 -15.72 1.73
CA PHE A 140 -1.32 -14.69 1.94
C PHE A 140 -0.71 -13.32 2.24
N LEU A 141 0.32 -13.26 3.10
CA LEU A 141 1.07 -12.03 3.40
C LEU A 141 1.74 -11.44 2.16
N VAL A 142 2.37 -12.29 1.34
CA VAL A 142 2.96 -11.86 0.07
C VAL A 142 1.88 -11.35 -0.89
N CYS A 143 0.75 -12.04 -1.01
CA CYS A 143 -0.38 -11.59 -1.83
C CYS A 143 -0.94 -10.24 -1.38
N LEU A 144 -1.02 -9.98 -0.06
CA LEU A 144 -1.40 -8.68 0.50
C LEU A 144 -0.40 -7.58 0.11
N GLY A 145 0.90 -7.86 0.18
CA GLY A 145 1.93 -6.94 -0.28
C GLY A 145 1.81 -6.64 -1.77
N MET A 146 1.67 -7.68 -2.60
CA MET A 146 1.51 -7.55 -4.04
C MET A 146 0.26 -6.75 -4.42
N SER A 147 -0.87 -7.00 -3.76
CA SER A 147 -2.10 -6.27 -4.03
C SER A 147 -1.98 -4.80 -3.62
N GLY A 148 -1.32 -4.52 -2.50
CA GLY A 148 -0.93 -3.17 -2.11
C GLY A 148 -0.13 -2.49 -3.21
N VAL A 149 0.89 -3.16 -3.77
CA VAL A 149 1.78 -2.57 -4.78
C VAL A 149 0.99 -2.28 -6.05
N VAL A 150 0.19 -3.24 -6.51
CA VAL A 150 -0.59 -3.11 -7.74
C VAL A 150 -1.67 -2.04 -7.61
N LEU A 151 -2.42 -2.02 -6.49
CA LEU A 151 -3.61 -1.19 -6.34
C LEU A 151 -3.31 0.24 -5.87
N PHE A 152 -2.20 0.46 -5.15
CA PHE A 152 -1.84 1.77 -4.59
C PHE A 152 -1.88 2.95 -5.57
N PRO A 153 -1.26 2.90 -6.77
CA PRO A 153 -1.27 4.04 -7.69
C PRO A 153 -2.69 4.34 -8.20
N PHE A 154 -3.48 3.31 -8.50
CA PHE A 154 -4.86 3.47 -8.95
C PHE A 154 -5.76 3.99 -7.84
N TYR A 155 -5.57 3.51 -6.61
CA TYR A 155 -6.30 3.96 -5.43
C TYR A 155 -6.03 5.44 -5.19
N SER A 156 -4.76 5.84 -5.17
CA SER A 156 -4.36 7.23 -4.94
C SER A 156 -4.90 8.17 -6.03
N ALA A 157 -4.79 7.78 -7.30
CA ALA A 157 -5.39 8.52 -8.41
C ALA A 157 -6.92 8.62 -8.28
N GLY A 158 -7.58 7.52 -7.91
CA GLY A 158 -9.01 7.46 -7.64
C GLY A 158 -9.43 8.40 -6.51
N VAL A 159 -8.71 8.40 -5.38
CA VAL A 159 -8.97 9.34 -4.27
C VAL A 159 -8.84 10.79 -4.73
N TYR A 160 -7.76 11.12 -5.45
CA TYR A 160 -7.52 12.48 -5.92
C TYR A 160 -8.59 12.98 -6.91
N HIS A 161 -8.90 12.19 -7.94
CA HIS A 161 -9.84 12.59 -8.99
C HIS A 161 -11.30 12.36 -8.63
N PHE A 162 -11.61 11.36 -7.82
CA PHE A 162 -12.97 10.92 -7.52
C PHE A 162 -13.43 11.25 -6.11
N VAL A 163 -12.57 11.43 -5.11
CA VAL A 163 -13.01 11.80 -3.75
C VAL A 163 -12.77 13.28 -3.48
N LEU A 164 -11.59 13.78 -3.85
CA LEU A 164 -11.12 15.13 -3.51
C LEU A 164 -11.54 16.21 -4.51
N LYS A 165 -12.15 15.86 -5.66
CA LYS A 165 -12.49 16.83 -6.72
C LYS A 165 -13.38 17.99 -6.22
N PRO A 166 -12.97 19.27 -6.42
CA PRO A 166 -13.62 20.44 -5.83
C PRO A 166 -15.00 20.80 -6.39
N ALA A 167 -15.34 20.35 -7.60
CA ALA A 167 -16.53 20.79 -8.34
C ALA A 167 -17.76 19.87 -8.18
N ALA A 168 -17.69 18.83 -7.36
CA ALA A 168 -18.78 17.86 -7.23
C ALA A 168 -19.65 18.12 -5.99
N ARG A 169 -20.97 17.98 -6.17
CA ARG A 169 -22.04 18.07 -5.14
C ARG A 169 -21.67 17.32 -3.83
N PRO A 170 -22.26 17.69 -2.67
CA PRO A 170 -21.79 17.24 -1.36
C PRO A 170 -22.18 15.78 -1.09
N ARG A 171 -21.45 14.83 -1.66
CA ARG A 171 -21.58 13.39 -1.39
C ARG A 171 -20.21 12.71 -1.32
N LYS A 172 -19.21 13.39 -0.74
CA LYS A 172 -17.83 12.85 -0.59
C LYS A 172 -17.80 11.48 0.09
N ARG A 173 -18.65 11.28 1.12
CA ARG A 173 -18.80 10.00 1.83
C ARG A 173 -19.21 8.86 0.90
N TYR A 174 -20.24 9.07 0.07
CA TYR A 174 -20.71 8.05 -0.88
C TYR A 174 -19.69 7.76 -1.98
N ARG A 175 -18.98 8.79 -2.48
CA ARG A 175 -17.93 8.60 -3.49
C ARG A 175 -16.75 7.79 -2.93
N PHE A 176 -16.39 8.05 -1.68
CA PHE A 176 -15.39 7.26 -0.97
C PHE A 176 -15.84 5.81 -0.76
N LEU A 177 -17.07 5.60 -0.26
CA LEU A 177 -17.62 4.25 -0.09
C LEU A 177 -17.67 3.47 -1.41
N LEU A 178 -18.07 4.13 -2.51
CA LEU A 178 -18.09 3.55 -3.84
C LEU A 178 -16.67 3.19 -4.33
N LEU A 179 -15.69 4.06 -4.09
CA LEU A 179 -14.29 3.76 -4.41
C LEU A 179 -13.79 2.56 -3.60
N CYS A 180 -14.05 2.53 -2.29
CA CYS A 180 -13.69 1.39 -1.43
C CYS A 180 -14.34 0.09 -1.89
N LEU A 181 -15.63 0.12 -2.25
CA LEU A 181 -16.34 -1.06 -2.75
C LEU A 181 -15.75 -1.54 -4.07
N LEU A 182 -15.42 -0.63 -4.98
CA LEU A 182 -14.78 -0.97 -6.25
C LEU A 182 -13.39 -1.61 -6.03
N PHE A 183 -12.55 -1.03 -5.17
CA PHE A 183 -11.25 -1.60 -4.84
C PHE A 183 -11.34 -2.90 -4.04
N ALA A 184 -12.37 -3.07 -3.22
CA ALA A 184 -12.65 -4.33 -2.54
C ALA A 184 -12.95 -5.44 -3.55
N VAL A 185 -13.84 -5.18 -4.52
CA VAL A 185 -14.18 -6.14 -5.57
C VAL A 185 -12.95 -6.48 -6.43
N ILE A 186 -12.19 -5.46 -6.87
CA ILE A 186 -10.96 -5.68 -7.65
C ILE A 186 -9.96 -6.48 -6.82
N GLY A 187 -9.74 -6.14 -5.56
CA GLY A 187 -8.81 -6.83 -4.68
C GLY A 187 -9.16 -8.31 -4.49
N LEU A 188 -10.45 -8.63 -4.31
CA LEU A 188 -10.92 -10.01 -4.21
C LEU A 188 -10.73 -10.79 -5.52
N ALA A 189 -10.99 -10.15 -6.66
CA ALA A 189 -10.76 -10.77 -7.97
C ALA A 189 -9.26 -10.96 -8.27
N LEU A 190 -8.40 -10.08 -7.74
CA LEU A 190 -6.95 -10.13 -7.93
C LEU A 190 -6.30 -11.23 -7.09
N LEU A 191 -6.85 -11.51 -5.90
CA LEU A 191 -6.31 -12.48 -4.95
C LEU A 191 -5.97 -13.85 -5.56
N PRO A 192 -6.85 -14.55 -6.29
CA PRO A 192 -6.51 -15.86 -6.88
C PRO A 192 -5.39 -15.77 -7.92
N LEU A 193 -5.32 -14.66 -8.67
CA LEU A 193 -4.27 -14.45 -9.67
C LEU A 193 -2.91 -14.19 -8.97
N LEU A 194 -2.91 -13.38 -7.91
CA LEU A 194 -1.72 -13.14 -7.10
C LEU A 194 -1.25 -14.39 -6.35
N TRP A 195 -2.18 -15.22 -5.89
CA TRP A 195 -1.87 -16.48 -5.21
C TRP A 195 -1.08 -17.45 -6.09
N GLN A 196 -1.39 -17.48 -7.39
CA GLN A 196 -0.66 -18.30 -8.36
C GLN A 196 0.70 -17.67 -8.74
N LEU A 197 0.80 -16.34 -8.75
CA LEU A 197 2.04 -15.62 -9.08
C LEU A 197 3.04 -15.56 -7.91
N ALA A 198 2.58 -15.53 -6.67
CA ALA A 198 3.41 -15.42 -5.48
C ALA A 198 4.56 -16.44 -5.42
N PRO A 199 4.32 -17.77 -5.58
CA PRO A 199 5.41 -18.75 -5.57
C PRO A 199 6.34 -18.68 -6.79
N GLN A 200 5.91 -18.06 -7.90
CA GLN A 200 6.79 -17.84 -9.07
C GLN A 200 7.78 -16.70 -8.83
N LEU A 201 7.37 -15.67 -8.08
CA LEU A 201 8.21 -14.52 -7.74
C LEU A 201 9.07 -14.77 -6.50
N TYR A 202 8.55 -15.57 -5.56
CA TYR A 202 9.21 -15.92 -4.31
C TYR A 202 9.25 -17.45 -4.14
N PRO A 203 10.24 -18.13 -4.75
CA PRO A 203 10.32 -19.58 -4.68
C PRO A 203 10.52 -20.11 -3.25
N GLY A 204 11.08 -19.30 -2.35
CA GLY A 204 11.23 -19.63 -0.92
C GLY A 204 9.90 -19.85 -0.17
N LEU A 205 8.76 -19.50 -0.77
CA LEU A 205 7.44 -19.86 -0.25
C LEU A 205 7.15 -21.37 -0.35
N LEU A 206 7.79 -22.07 -1.29
CA LEU A 206 7.63 -23.51 -1.48
C LEU A 206 8.35 -24.34 -0.40
N ASP A 207 9.29 -23.71 0.32
CA ASP A 207 10.08 -24.36 1.37
C ASP A 207 9.34 -24.38 2.73
N PHE A 208 8.19 -23.71 2.83
CA PHE A 208 7.37 -23.71 4.04
C PHE A 208 6.59 -25.03 4.16
N PRO A 209 6.42 -25.57 5.38
CA PRO A 209 5.65 -26.79 5.59
C PRO A 209 4.14 -26.57 5.33
N ASP A 210 3.50 -27.58 4.77
CA ASP A 210 2.06 -27.62 4.40
C ASP A 210 1.08 -27.80 5.59
N LEU A 211 1.59 -27.73 6.83
CA LEU A 211 0.88 -28.06 8.08
C LEU A 211 -0.47 -27.35 8.28
#